data_AF-A0AAU6BRR2-F1
#
_entry.id   AF-A0AAU6BRR2-F1
#
_cell.length_a   1.000
_cell.length_b   1.000
_cell.length_c   1.000
_cell.angle_alpha   90.00
_cell.angle_beta   90.00
_cell.angle_gamma   90.00
#
_symmetry.space_group_name_H-M   'P 1'
#
loop_
_entity.id
_entity.type
_entity.pdbx_description
1 polymer ?
#
loop_
_entity_poly.entity_id
_entity_poly.type
_entity_poly.pdbx_seq_one_letter_code
_entity_poly.pdbx_strand_id
1 'polypeptide(L)'
;MMRPPRALLPLFLLPVLLTGCAADKNGGTAADSAELDAAARTWGVAPELVYVTKVSGYTVFQASVGEYDDEFVAAYRSEKGATKFGLFAGHGTLTAESCPKQPLGEVSGKRVTCEHDGDAWYRKAGASHEYAVPIDAVVVHLIADADKVDRAVLRKAAEAVHRPDDTELAALLPTIDGADT
;
A
#
# COMPACT_ATOMS: atom_id res chain seq x y z
N MET A 1 -10.98 -25.11 -79.54
CA MET A 1 -10.92 -25.76 -78.21
C MET A 1 -11.49 -24.79 -77.17
N MET A 2 -12.17 -25.34 -76.17
CA MET A 2 -13.21 -24.74 -75.32
C MET A 2 -12.74 -23.71 -74.26
N ARG A 3 -13.77 -23.07 -73.68
CA ARG A 3 -13.91 -21.89 -72.78
C ARG A 3 -13.22 -21.95 -71.37
N PRO A 4 -13.20 -20.80 -70.64
CA PRO A 4 -12.41 -20.49 -69.42
C PRO A 4 -13.09 -20.90 -68.09
N PRO A 5 -12.52 -20.57 -66.91
CA PRO A 5 -13.15 -19.51 -66.10
C PRO A 5 -12.22 -18.66 -65.21
N ARG A 6 -12.77 -17.49 -64.82
CA ARG A 6 -12.36 -16.58 -63.74
C ARG A 6 -12.38 -17.27 -62.37
N ALA A 7 -11.44 -16.92 -61.49
CA ALA A 7 -11.63 -16.95 -60.04
C ALA A 7 -10.97 -15.73 -59.41
N LEU A 8 -11.72 -15.08 -58.53
CA LEU A 8 -11.48 -13.86 -57.76
C LEU A 8 -11.51 -14.24 -56.27
N LEU A 9 -10.74 -13.50 -55.46
CA LEU A 9 -10.71 -13.43 -53.97
C LEU A 9 -9.98 -14.57 -53.20
N PRO A 10 -9.51 -14.35 -51.93
CA PRO A 10 -9.36 -13.10 -51.17
C PRO A 10 -8.03 -12.92 -50.40
N LEU A 11 -7.80 -11.67 -50.02
CA LEU A 11 -6.91 -11.18 -48.97
C LEU A 11 -7.27 -11.82 -47.61
N PHE A 12 -6.36 -12.55 -46.98
CA PHE A 12 -6.44 -12.90 -45.55
C PHE A 12 -5.21 -12.35 -44.84
N LEU A 13 -5.45 -11.29 -44.08
CA LEU A 13 -4.59 -10.75 -43.03
C LEU A 13 -4.43 -11.81 -41.95
N LEU A 14 -3.20 -12.25 -41.71
CA LEU A 14 -2.85 -13.06 -40.54
C LEU A 14 -2.66 -12.12 -39.34
N PRO A 15 -3.39 -12.33 -38.22
CA PRO A 15 -3.18 -11.57 -37.00
C PRO A 15 -1.89 -12.04 -36.31
N VAL A 16 -1.04 -11.06 -35.97
CA VAL A 16 0.12 -11.22 -35.09
C VAL A 16 -0.41 -11.57 -33.69
N LEU A 17 -0.35 -12.84 -33.31
CA LEU A 17 -0.55 -13.26 -31.93
C LEU A 17 0.77 -13.10 -31.17
N LEU A 18 1.01 -11.88 -30.67
CA LEU A 18 1.97 -11.64 -29.60
C LEU A 18 1.34 -12.08 -28.27
N THR A 19 1.40 -13.37 -27.96
CA THR A 19 1.17 -13.86 -26.59
C THR A 19 2.44 -13.64 -25.77
N GLY A 20 2.58 -12.44 -25.22
CA GLY A 20 3.33 -12.16 -23.99
C GLY A 20 2.31 -11.60 -22.98
N CYS A 21 2.31 -11.91 -21.70
CA CYS A 21 3.39 -12.29 -20.83
C CYS A 21 3.00 -13.48 -19.94
N ALA A 22 3.95 -14.39 -19.75
CA ALA A 22 4.06 -15.12 -18.50
C ALA A 22 4.51 -14.11 -17.43
N ALA A 23 3.64 -13.82 -16.45
CA ALA A 23 4.05 -13.26 -15.18
C ALA A 23 4.04 -14.40 -14.17
N ASP A 24 5.24 -14.95 -13.92
CA ASP A 24 5.49 -15.86 -12.83
C ASP A 24 5.30 -15.14 -11.49
N LYS A 25 4.41 -15.73 -10.67
CA LYS A 25 4.48 -15.95 -9.21
C LYS A 25 4.84 -14.75 -8.30
N ASN A 26 3.81 -14.37 -7.51
CA ASN A 26 3.84 -13.65 -6.23
C ASN A 26 3.80 -12.11 -6.25
N GLY A 27 3.01 -11.52 -7.15
CA GLY A 27 2.41 -10.20 -6.93
C GLY A 27 0.92 -10.32 -7.24
N GLY A 28 0.04 -10.08 -6.26
CA GLY A 28 -1.39 -9.98 -6.51
C GLY A 28 -1.64 -8.89 -7.55
N THR A 29 -2.61 -9.11 -8.44
CA THR A 29 -3.05 -8.05 -9.35
C THR A 29 -3.64 -6.93 -8.49
N ALA A 30 -3.21 -5.69 -8.73
CA ALA A 30 -3.75 -4.53 -8.02
C ALA A 30 -5.29 -4.55 -8.04
N ALA A 31 -5.89 -4.09 -6.94
CA ALA A 31 -7.34 -4.16 -6.76
C ALA A 31 -8.10 -3.50 -7.92
N ASP A 32 -9.31 -3.99 -8.20
CA ASP A 32 -10.18 -3.35 -9.18
C ASP A 32 -10.39 -1.86 -8.83
N SER A 33 -10.13 -0.99 -9.81
CA SER A 33 -10.15 0.46 -9.59
C SER A 33 -11.49 0.98 -9.09
N ALA A 34 -12.62 0.39 -9.51
CA ALA A 34 -13.93 0.84 -9.08
C ALA A 34 -14.25 0.39 -7.65
N GLU A 35 -13.81 -0.81 -7.26
CA GLU A 35 -13.93 -1.31 -5.89
C GLU A 35 -13.07 -0.49 -4.92
N LEU A 36 -11.83 -0.19 -5.32
CA LEU A 36 -10.94 0.65 -4.53
C LEU A 36 -11.48 2.07 -4.36
N ASP A 37 -12.00 2.68 -5.43
CA ASP A 37 -12.65 3.99 -5.38
C ASP A 37 -13.86 3.99 -4.43
N ALA A 38 -14.68 2.93 -4.47
CA ALA A 38 -15.84 2.81 -3.60
C ALA A 38 -15.45 2.66 -2.12
N ALA A 39 -14.43 1.84 -1.83
CA ALA A 39 -13.88 1.66 -0.50
C ALA A 39 -13.27 2.97 0.04
N ALA A 40 -12.41 3.62 -0.74
CA ALA A 40 -11.76 4.88 -0.38
C ALA A 40 -12.78 5.98 -0.04
N ARG A 41 -13.87 6.10 -0.82
CA ARG A 41 -14.97 7.03 -0.53
C ARG A 41 -15.66 6.77 0.80
N THR A 42 -15.76 5.51 1.22
CA THR A 42 -16.36 5.12 2.51
C THR A 42 -15.46 5.54 3.68
N TRP A 43 -14.14 5.47 3.49
CA TRP A 43 -13.15 5.93 4.46
C TRP A 43 -12.92 7.44 4.44
N GLY A 44 -13.38 8.14 3.40
CA GLY A 44 -13.18 9.58 3.25
C GLY A 44 -11.80 9.97 2.72
N VAL A 45 -11.07 9.04 2.10
CA VAL A 45 -9.71 9.27 1.57
C VAL A 45 -9.68 9.27 0.05
N ALA A 46 -8.65 9.87 -0.53
CA ALA A 46 -8.37 9.72 -1.96
C ALA A 46 -7.89 8.28 -2.25
N PRO A 47 -8.36 7.62 -3.32
CA PRO A 47 -8.02 6.23 -3.59
C PRO A 47 -6.52 6.00 -3.70
N GLU A 48 -5.75 6.96 -4.23
CA GLU A 48 -4.29 6.94 -4.33
C GLU A 48 -3.55 6.91 -2.98
N LEU A 49 -4.22 7.23 -1.87
CA LEU A 49 -3.64 7.14 -0.52
C LEU A 49 -3.83 5.77 0.12
N VAL A 50 -4.65 4.88 -0.45
CA VAL A 50 -4.85 3.53 0.11
C VAL A 50 -3.62 2.65 -0.12
N TYR A 51 -2.80 2.48 0.91
CA TYR A 51 -1.62 1.60 0.91
C TYR A 51 -1.75 0.52 1.97
N VAL A 52 -1.19 -0.65 1.68
CA VAL A 52 -1.10 -1.77 2.61
C VAL A 52 0.34 -2.21 2.78
N THR A 53 0.58 -3.01 3.81
CA THR A 53 1.86 -3.69 4.01
C THR A 53 1.63 -5.10 4.54
N LYS A 54 2.58 -5.99 4.26
CA LYS A 54 2.58 -7.36 4.73
C LYS A 54 3.84 -7.68 5.51
N VAL A 55 3.68 -7.98 6.80
CA VAL A 55 4.77 -8.46 7.66
C VAL A 55 4.30 -9.63 8.50
N SER A 56 5.10 -10.69 8.56
CA SER A 56 4.73 -11.93 9.25
C SER A 56 4.41 -11.69 10.72
N GLY A 57 3.30 -12.26 11.20
CA GLY A 57 2.86 -12.15 12.58
C GLY A 57 2.07 -10.87 12.89
N TYR A 58 1.73 -10.07 11.88
CA TYR A 58 0.84 -8.92 12.03
C TYR A 58 -0.29 -8.97 11.01
N THR A 59 -1.48 -8.58 11.45
CA THR A 59 -2.67 -8.45 10.60
C THR A 59 -3.28 -7.08 10.79
N VAL A 60 -3.90 -6.54 9.73
CA VAL A 60 -4.63 -5.27 9.82
C VAL A 60 -5.75 -5.37 10.85
N PHE A 61 -5.91 -4.34 11.66
CA PHE A 61 -7.04 -4.16 12.55
C PHE A 61 -8.11 -3.34 11.83
N GLN A 62 -9.03 -4.02 11.17
CA GLN A 62 -10.07 -3.46 10.30
C GLN A 62 -10.76 -2.21 10.88
N ALA A 63 -11.14 -2.24 12.16
CA ALA A 63 -11.84 -1.11 12.80
C ALA A 63 -10.98 0.16 12.99
N SER A 64 -9.69 0.13 12.63
CA SER A 64 -8.83 1.34 12.58
C SER A 64 -8.69 1.93 11.18
N VAL A 65 -9.22 1.28 10.14
CA VAL A 65 -9.08 1.74 8.76
C VAL A 65 -9.99 2.95 8.54
N GLY A 66 -9.43 4.03 8.03
CA GLY A 66 -10.17 5.27 7.79
C GLY A 66 -9.31 6.43 7.35
N GLU A 67 -9.82 7.63 7.60
CA GLU A 67 -9.12 8.91 7.45
C GLU A 67 -8.69 9.45 8.82
N TYR A 68 -7.51 10.08 8.86
CA TYR A 68 -7.04 10.89 9.98
C TYR A 68 -6.09 11.98 9.48
N ASP A 69 -6.46 13.25 9.67
CA ASP A 69 -5.67 14.43 9.28
C ASP A 69 -5.33 14.45 7.78
N ASP A 70 -6.33 14.18 6.94
CA ASP A 70 -6.23 14.04 5.48
C ASP A 70 -5.35 12.86 4.99
N GLU A 71 -4.96 11.96 5.89
CA GLU A 71 -4.20 10.75 5.58
C GLU A 71 -5.08 9.48 5.61
N PHE A 72 -4.73 8.49 4.79
CA PHE A 72 -5.23 7.14 5.00
C PHE A 72 -4.49 6.48 6.18
N VAL A 73 -5.24 5.89 7.10
CA VAL A 73 -4.72 5.26 8.31
C VAL A 73 -5.17 3.81 8.41
N ALA A 74 -4.26 2.93 8.82
CA ALA A 74 -4.55 1.56 9.24
C ALA A 74 -3.57 1.10 10.33
N ALA A 75 -4.08 0.46 11.40
CA ALA A 75 -3.22 -0.17 12.41
C ALA A 75 -3.03 -1.67 12.11
N TYR A 76 -1.82 -2.17 12.29
CA TYR A 76 -1.48 -3.58 12.19
C TYR A 76 -1.16 -4.11 13.60
N ARG A 77 -1.89 -5.13 14.02
CA ARG A 77 -1.74 -5.75 15.35
C ARG A 77 -0.94 -7.04 15.22
N SER A 78 -0.08 -7.27 16.20
CA SER A 78 0.55 -8.57 16.36
C SER A 78 -0.52 -9.64 16.56
N GLU A 79 -0.39 -10.77 15.88
CA GLU A 79 -1.17 -11.99 16.11
C GLU A 79 -0.90 -12.55 17.52
N LYS A 80 0.20 -12.12 18.15
CA LYS A 80 0.61 -12.50 19.50
C LYS A 80 0.71 -11.26 20.40
N GLY A 81 -0.18 -11.14 21.38
CA GLY A 81 -0.14 -10.07 22.38
C GLY A 81 -0.77 -8.77 21.91
N ALA A 82 -0.39 -7.65 22.54
CA ALA A 82 -1.04 -6.34 22.37
C ALA A 82 -0.23 -5.34 21.52
N THR A 83 0.90 -5.75 20.97
CA THR A 83 1.77 -4.87 20.15
C THR A 83 1.10 -4.50 18.83
N LYS A 84 1.32 -3.27 18.37
CA LYS A 84 0.83 -2.77 17.08
C LYS A 84 1.80 -1.76 16.46
N PHE A 85 1.68 -1.53 15.16
CA PHE A 85 2.21 -0.35 14.48
C PHE A 85 1.11 0.29 13.62
N GLY A 86 1.24 1.58 13.34
CA GLY A 86 0.34 2.30 12.43
C GLY A 86 0.96 2.47 11.05
N LEU A 87 0.13 2.43 10.02
CA LEU A 87 0.41 2.88 8.66
C LEU A 87 -0.39 4.15 8.43
N PHE A 88 0.28 5.19 7.96
CA PHE A 88 -0.30 6.46 7.58
C PHE A 88 0.19 6.81 6.17
N ALA A 89 -0.69 7.21 5.27
CA ALA A 89 -0.35 7.57 3.91
C ALA A 89 -0.97 8.91 3.56
N GLY A 90 -0.11 9.90 3.36
CA GLY A 90 -0.50 11.27 3.07
C GLY A 90 0.24 11.82 1.85
N HIS A 91 -0.33 12.86 1.23
CA HIS A 91 0.36 13.59 0.18
C HIS A 91 1.58 14.31 0.75
N GLY A 92 2.73 14.18 0.09
CA GLY A 92 3.93 14.84 0.54
C GLY A 92 5.19 14.41 -0.18
N THR A 93 6.31 14.95 0.30
CA THR A 93 7.64 14.53 -0.13
C THR A 93 8.55 14.48 1.10
N LEU A 94 9.56 13.62 1.05
CA LEU A 94 10.55 13.51 2.10
C LEU A 94 11.95 13.47 1.49
N THR A 95 12.79 14.42 1.90
CA THR A 95 14.18 14.52 1.46
C THR A 95 15.10 14.52 2.68
N ALA A 96 16.40 14.38 2.46
CA ALA A 96 17.39 14.50 3.53
C ALA A 96 17.26 15.82 4.32
N GLU A 97 16.89 16.91 3.62
CA GLU A 97 16.77 18.23 4.22
C GLU A 97 15.44 18.42 4.97
N SER A 98 14.33 17.91 4.43
CA SER A 98 13.01 18.05 5.08
C SER A 98 12.79 17.04 6.20
N CYS A 99 13.43 15.87 6.14
CA CYS A 99 13.21 14.78 7.08
C CYS A 99 13.32 15.16 8.57
N PRO A 100 14.40 15.80 9.05
CA PRO A 100 14.51 16.16 10.45
C PRO A 100 13.59 17.34 10.86
N LYS A 101 12.97 18.02 9.89
CA LYS A 101 12.07 19.16 10.09
C LYS A 101 10.61 18.74 10.21
N GLN A 102 10.23 17.62 9.59
CA GLN A 102 8.88 17.08 9.69
C GLN A 102 8.64 16.44 11.07
N PRO A 103 7.42 16.53 11.61
CA PRO A 103 7.06 15.84 12.85
C PRO A 103 7.09 14.31 12.67
N LEU A 104 7.22 13.59 13.79
CA LEU A 104 7.12 12.12 13.83
C LEU A 104 5.86 11.78 14.62
N GLY A 105 4.79 11.42 13.91
CA GLY A 105 3.44 11.29 14.48
C GLY A 105 3.09 12.47 15.40
N GLU A 106 2.48 12.16 16.55
CA GLU A 106 2.09 13.15 17.56
C GLU A 106 3.22 13.53 18.54
N VAL A 107 4.47 13.15 18.26
CA VAL A 107 5.60 13.44 19.17
C VAL A 107 5.95 14.94 19.12
N SER A 108 5.59 15.66 20.18
CA SER A 108 5.86 17.09 20.31
C SER A 108 7.18 17.42 21.02
N GLY A 109 7.85 18.49 20.57
CA GLY A 109 9.01 19.07 21.24
C GLY A 109 10.28 18.20 21.28
N LYS A 110 10.33 17.11 20.51
CA LYS A 110 11.51 16.25 20.39
C LYS A 110 12.16 16.43 19.03
N ARG A 111 13.49 16.41 19.01
CA ARG A 111 14.27 16.43 17.76
C ARG A 111 14.07 15.10 17.03
N VAL A 112 13.70 15.17 15.76
CA VAL A 112 13.67 14.02 14.87
C VAL A 112 15.08 13.75 14.35
N THR A 113 15.52 12.51 14.47
CA THR A 113 16.71 12.00 13.78
C THR A 113 16.28 11.21 12.55
N CYS A 114 17.04 11.32 11.46
CA CYS A 114 16.76 10.64 10.19
C CYS A 114 17.99 9.90 9.71
N GLU A 115 17.80 8.66 9.29
CA GLU A 115 18.80 7.79 8.68
C GLU A 115 18.21 7.28 7.36
N HIS A 116 18.90 7.50 6.25
CA HIS A 116 18.52 6.92 4.96
C HIS A 116 18.83 5.42 4.97
N ASP A 117 17.86 4.57 4.60
CA ASP A 117 17.98 3.12 4.65
C ASP A 117 17.20 2.50 3.48
N GLY A 118 17.93 2.13 2.42
CA GLY A 118 17.33 1.71 1.15
C GLY A 118 16.63 2.88 0.47
N ASP A 119 15.37 2.68 0.06
CA ASP A 119 14.52 3.72 -0.53
C ASP A 119 13.67 4.46 0.52
N ALA A 120 13.87 4.17 1.81
CA ALA A 120 13.11 4.71 2.92
C ALA A 120 13.99 5.47 3.91
N TRP A 121 13.34 6.18 4.84
CA TRP A 121 13.98 6.91 5.93
C TRP A 121 13.59 6.28 7.26
N TYR A 122 14.57 5.79 8.01
CA TYR A 122 14.37 5.44 9.41
C TYR A 122 14.42 6.70 10.27
N ARG A 123 13.35 6.99 10.99
CA ARG A 123 13.21 8.21 11.81
C ARG A 123 12.95 7.86 13.26
N LYS A 124 13.45 8.69 14.18
CA LYS A 124 13.22 8.53 15.63
C LYS A 124 13.01 9.86 16.33
N ALA A 125 12.11 9.88 17.30
CA ALA A 125 11.87 11.00 18.21
C ALA A 125 11.24 10.50 19.50
N GLY A 126 11.82 10.85 20.66
CA GLY A 126 11.31 10.37 21.94
C GLY A 126 11.36 8.84 22.04
N ALA A 127 10.23 8.23 22.40
CA ALA A 127 10.07 6.77 22.48
C ALA A 127 9.56 6.15 21.17
N SER A 128 9.22 6.97 20.17
CA SER A 128 8.66 6.50 18.91
C SER A 128 9.72 6.41 17.83
N HIS A 129 9.52 5.47 16.92
CA HIS A 129 10.29 5.34 15.70
C HIS A 129 9.36 5.09 14.52
N GLU A 130 9.86 5.34 13.31
CA GLU A 130 9.13 5.03 12.11
C GLU A 130 10.05 4.72 10.93
N TYR A 131 9.49 4.08 9.91
CA TYR A 131 10.00 4.15 8.55
C TYR A 131 9.07 5.02 7.72
N ALA A 132 9.62 6.00 7.01
CA ALA A 132 8.90 6.80 6.03
C ALA A 132 9.33 6.38 4.63
N VAL A 133 8.36 5.98 3.79
CA VAL A 133 8.55 5.45 2.43
C VAL A 133 7.98 6.46 1.43
N PRO A 134 8.83 7.24 0.74
CA PRO A 134 8.38 8.16 -0.30
C PRO A 134 8.01 7.38 -1.56
N ILE A 135 6.79 7.56 -2.07
CA ILE A 135 6.27 6.93 -3.29
C ILE A 135 5.61 8.04 -4.12
N ASP A 136 6.33 8.52 -5.14
CA ASP A 136 5.93 9.67 -5.95
C ASP A 136 5.55 10.91 -5.10
N ALA A 137 4.26 11.26 -5.06
CA ALA A 137 3.72 12.39 -4.29
C ALA A 137 3.05 11.98 -2.98
N VAL A 138 3.24 10.72 -2.55
CA VAL A 138 2.75 10.17 -1.29
C VAL A 138 3.94 9.80 -0.41
N VAL A 139 3.81 9.97 0.91
CA VAL A 139 4.74 9.39 1.88
C VAL A 139 3.96 8.46 2.78
N VAL A 140 4.40 7.20 2.86
CA VAL A 140 3.81 6.21 3.76
C VAL A 140 4.66 6.10 5.01
N HIS A 141 4.10 6.44 6.16
CA HIS A 141 4.73 6.36 7.47
C HIS A 141 4.29 5.10 8.21
N LEU A 142 5.26 4.27 8.60
CA LEU A 142 5.05 3.12 9.47
C LEU A 142 5.62 3.41 10.86
N ILE A 143 4.76 3.72 11.82
CA ILE A 143 5.13 4.25 13.14
C ILE A 143 4.80 3.26 14.26
N ALA A 144 5.70 3.17 15.23
CA ALA A 144 5.50 2.38 16.45
C ALA A 144 6.29 2.90 17.64
N ASP A 145 5.97 2.38 18.83
CA ASP A 145 6.81 2.51 20.01
C ASP A 145 8.07 1.66 19.86
N ALA A 146 9.24 2.28 20.03
CA ALA A 146 10.53 1.67 19.75
C ALA A 146 10.92 0.54 20.71
N ASP A 147 10.23 0.42 21.86
CA ASP A 147 10.38 -0.69 22.81
C ASP A 147 9.36 -1.82 22.59
N LYS A 148 8.38 -1.64 21.69
CA LYS A 148 7.32 -2.62 21.40
C LYS A 148 7.48 -3.30 20.06
N VAL A 149 7.93 -2.57 19.04
CA VAL A 149 8.16 -3.10 17.70
C VAL A 149 9.63 -2.90 17.36
N ASP A 150 10.31 -3.96 16.95
CA ASP A 150 11.72 -3.86 16.57
C ASP A 150 11.87 -3.10 15.23
N ARG A 151 12.96 -2.34 15.07
CA ARG A 151 13.31 -1.68 13.81
C ARG A 151 13.27 -2.66 12.63
N ALA A 152 13.73 -3.89 12.82
CA ALA A 152 13.74 -4.91 11.77
C ALA A 152 12.34 -5.32 11.29
N VAL A 153 11.33 -5.28 12.18
CA VAL A 153 9.93 -5.56 11.81
C VAL A 153 9.37 -4.39 11.01
N LEU A 154 9.54 -3.15 11.48
CA LEU A 154 9.10 -1.97 10.72
C LEU A 154 9.80 -1.85 9.37
N ARG A 155 11.09 -2.19 9.29
CA ARG A 155 11.83 -2.22 8.03
C ARG A 155 11.18 -3.16 7.01
N LYS A 156 10.88 -4.40 7.43
CA LYS A 156 10.21 -5.38 6.55
C LYS A 156 8.82 -4.90 6.12
N ALA A 157 8.08 -4.26 7.03
CA ALA A 157 6.80 -3.67 6.69
C ALA A 157 6.98 -2.52 5.67
N ALA A 158 8.01 -1.68 5.82
CA ALA A 158 8.30 -0.58 4.89
C ALA A 158 8.68 -1.10 3.50
N GLU A 159 9.53 -2.13 3.43
CA GLU A 159 9.91 -2.82 2.18
C GLU A 159 8.73 -3.51 1.49
N ALA A 160 7.67 -3.81 2.24
CA ALA A 160 6.45 -4.45 1.75
C ALA A 160 5.28 -3.47 1.55
N VAL A 161 5.49 -2.16 1.58
CA VAL A 161 4.42 -1.19 1.28
C VAL A 161 4.04 -1.27 -0.19
N HIS A 162 2.74 -1.40 -0.48
CA HIS A 162 2.22 -1.43 -1.85
C HIS A 162 0.73 -1.03 -1.91
N ARG A 163 0.23 -0.84 -3.13
CA ARG A 163 -1.20 -0.70 -3.42
C ARG A 163 -1.90 -2.06 -3.19
N PRO A 164 -3.08 -2.10 -2.55
CA PRO A 164 -3.72 -3.38 -2.25
C PRO A 164 -4.11 -4.14 -3.51
N ASP A 165 -4.01 -5.46 -3.46
CA ASP A 165 -4.80 -6.35 -4.34
C ASP A 165 -6.25 -6.51 -3.84
N ASP A 166 -7.11 -7.21 -4.60
CA ASP A 166 -8.51 -7.41 -4.21
C ASP A 166 -8.67 -8.10 -2.84
N THR A 167 -7.77 -9.01 -2.49
CA THR A 167 -7.83 -9.76 -1.22
C THR A 167 -7.44 -8.85 -0.05
N GLU A 168 -6.40 -8.05 -0.24
CA GLU A 168 -5.94 -7.07 0.74
C GLU A 168 -6.97 -5.96 0.92
N LEU A 169 -7.58 -5.49 -0.17
CA LEU A 169 -8.68 -4.51 -0.11
C LEU A 169 -9.87 -5.07 0.68
N ALA A 170 -10.28 -6.31 0.40
CA ALA A 170 -11.34 -6.98 1.16
C ALA A 170 -10.99 -7.12 2.65
N ALA A 171 -9.71 -7.34 2.98
CA ALA A 171 -9.25 -7.42 4.36
C ALA A 171 -9.30 -6.08 5.10
N LEU A 172 -9.33 -4.94 4.41
CA LEU A 172 -9.49 -3.61 5.01
C LEU A 172 -10.95 -3.27 5.34
N LEU A 173 -11.89 -3.84 4.59
CA LEU A 173 -13.31 -3.51 4.72
C LEU A 173 -13.87 -4.03 6.07
N PRO A 174 -14.79 -3.30 6.71
CA PRO A 174 -15.51 -3.80 7.86
C PRO A 174 -16.20 -5.13 7.52
N THR A 175 -16.07 -6.11 8.41
CA THR A 175 -16.86 -7.34 8.29
C THR A 175 -18.32 -6.96 8.54
N ILE A 176 -19.19 -7.13 7.55
CA ILE A 176 -20.64 -7.01 7.75
C ILE A 176 -21.09 -8.31 8.38
N ASP A 177 -21.15 -8.37 9.72
CA ASP A 177 -21.80 -9.47 10.42
C ASP A 177 -23.30 -9.40 10.15
N GLY A 178 -23.74 -10.06 9.09
CA GLY A 178 -25.15 -10.27 8.78
C GLY A 178 -25.64 -11.59 9.37
N ALA A 179 -25.98 -11.61 10.66
CA ALA A 179 -26.79 -12.68 11.24
C ALA A 179 -27.49 -12.26 12.55
N ASP A 180 -28.26 -11.17 12.51
CA ASP A 180 -29.44 -11.08 13.38
C ASP A 180 -30.66 -11.48 12.52
N THR A 181 -30.96 -12.78 12.57
CA THR A 181 -32.23 -13.37 12.13
C THR A 181 -33.33 -13.08 13.14
#